data_AF-A0A4V2NLE1-F1
#
_entry.id   AF-A0A4V2NLE1-F1
#
_cell.length_a   1.000
_cell.length_b   1.000
_cell.length_c   1.000
_cell.angle_alpha   90.00
_cell.angle_beta   90.00
_cell.angle_gamma   90.00
#
_symmetry.space_group_name_H-M   'P 1'
#
loop_
_entity.id
_entity.type
_entity.pdbx_description
1 polymer ?
#
loop_
_entity_poly.entity_id
_entity_poly.type
_entity_poly.pdbx_seq_one_letter_code
_entity_poly.pdbx_strand_id
1 'polypeptide(L)'
;MNLFAALVMLAASGVPPCGSARLHHGDIQWSERITVSAPDRASQVEVHPNLESDENETPVILRFCRDGSTKPLITLQRAGTVNWSPDSQRLLIINSPVSNTYEVMLFTLSGDGQVAEEGDLNADILRERPSAGPGFEKVIFYLPNFASWKGNELVLSVGVTLGPERSGPTSTMCYGVAIDSQTHRVSRSMSAATLKKKYGASCQMSP
;
A
#
# COMPACT_ATOMS: atom_id res chain seq x y z
N MET A 1 25.63 -3.58 -57.21
CA MET A 1 25.84 -3.47 -55.74
C MET A 1 24.47 -3.48 -55.09
N ASN A 2 24.02 -4.64 -54.59
CA ASN A 2 22.73 -4.77 -53.91
C ASN A 2 22.96 -4.80 -52.40
N LEU A 3 22.39 -3.80 -51.71
CA LEU A 3 22.39 -3.68 -50.25
C LEU A 3 21.38 -4.70 -49.69
N PHE A 4 21.87 -5.69 -48.94
CA PHE A 4 21.02 -6.53 -48.09
C PHE A 4 20.70 -5.75 -46.80
N ALA A 5 19.45 -5.33 -46.66
CA ALA A 5 18.93 -4.83 -45.39
C ALA A 5 18.62 -6.02 -44.49
N ALA A 6 19.47 -6.26 -43.49
CA ALA A 6 19.20 -7.23 -42.43
C ALA A 6 18.16 -6.65 -41.47
N LEU A 7 16.91 -7.11 -41.62
CA LEU A 7 15.84 -6.86 -40.67
C LEU A 7 16.11 -7.67 -39.39
N VAL A 8 16.70 -7.03 -38.38
CA VAL A 8 16.83 -7.62 -37.04
C VAL A 8 15.44 -7.62 -36.41
N MET A 9 14.74 -8.75 -36.51
CA MET A 9 13.58 -9.02 -35.66
C MET A 9 14.10 -9.21 -34.24
N LEU A 10 14.00 -8.17 -33.41
CA LEU A 10 13.99 -8.33 -31.97
C LEU A 10 12.75 -9.15 -31.63
N ALA A 11 12.94 -10.47 -31.48
CA ALA A 11 11.95 -11.32 -30.84
C ALA A 11 11.77 -10.78 -29.42
N ALA A 12 10.65 -10.09 -29.18
CA ALA A 12 10.18 -9.83 -27.84
C ALA A 12 9.98 -11.20 -27.21
N SER A 13 10.91 -11.62 -26.37
CA SER A 13 10.80 -12.78 -25.51
C SER A 13 9.68 -12.48 -24.52
N GLY A 14 8.46 -12.76 -24.96
CA GLY A 14 7.24 -12.63 -24.18
C GLY A 14 7.33 -13.58 -23.00
N VAL A 15 7.85 -13.07 -21.88
CA VAL A 15 7.82 -13.77 -20.61
C VAL A 15 6.34 -14.02 -20.29
N PRO A 16 5.94 -15.28 -19.99
CA PRO A 16 4.56 -15.57 -19.68
C PRO A 16 4.14 -14.77 -18.43
N PRO A 17 3.10 -13.92 -18.51
CA PRO A 17 2.61 -13.19 -17.36
C PRO A 17 2.07 -14.17 -16.31
N CYS A 18 1.99 -13.73 -15.05
CA CYS A 18 1.23 -14.47 -14.05
C CYS A 18 -0.23 -14.65 -14.51
N GLY A 19 -0.86 -15.70 -13.98
CA GLY A 19 -2.24 -16.08 -14.28
C GLY A 19 -3.24 -14.94 -14.10
N SER A 20 -4.45 -15.13 -14.64
CA SER A 20 -5.48 -14.12 -14.88
C SER A 20 -6.14 -13.46 -13.65
N ALA A 21 -5.53 -13.50 -12.46
CA ALA A 21 -6.04 -12.75 -11.31
C ALA A 21 -6.00 -11.24 -11.60
N ARG A 22 -7.16 -10.58 -11.52
CA ARG A 22 -7.36 -9.17 -11.92
C ARG A 22 -7.39 -8.17 -10.76
N LEU A 23 -7.12 -8.63 -9.54
CA LEU A 23 -7.12 -7.77 -8.38
C LEU A 23 -5.78 -7.03 -8.31
N HIS A 24 -5.80 -5.74 -8.65
CA HIS A 24 -4.67 -4.81 -8.46
C HIS A 24 -4.68 -4.16 -7.06
N HIS A 25 -5.79 -4.34 -6.34
CA HIS A 25 -5.95 -4.05 -4.93
C HIS A 25 -6.67 -5.23 -4.27
N GLY A 26 -6.42 -5.49 -3.00
CA GLY A 26 -7.10 -6.55 -2.28
C GLY A 26 -6.88 -6.49 -0.77
N ASP A 27 -7.89 -6.91 -0.03
CA ASP A 27 -7.77 -7.16 1.40
C ASP A 27 -7.04 -8.49 1.61
N ILE A 28 -6.02 -8.48 2.46
CA ILE A 28 -5.23 -9.65 2.80
C ILE A 28 -5.47 -10.03 4.25
N GLN A 29 -5.57 -11.31 4.55
CA GLN A 29 -5.74 -11.83 5.90
C GLN A 29 -4.82 -13.01 6.15
N TRP A 30 -4.34 -13.15 7.38
CA TRP A 30 -3.41 -14.23 7.75
C TRP A 30 -3.99 -15.63 7.48
N SER A 31 -5.30 -15.80 7.62
CA SER A 31 -5.99 -17.10 7.47
C SER A 31 -6.48 -17.39 6.05
N GLU A 32 -6.30 -16.48 5.10
CA GLU A 32 -6.86 -16.60 3.77
C GLU A 32 -5.79 -16.69 2.69
N ARG A 33 -5.99 -17.61 1.74
CA ARG A 33 -5.16 -17.66 0.53
C ARG A 33 -5.63 -16.58 -0.43
N ILE A 34 -4.74 -15.66 -0.76
CA ILE A 34 -5.02 -14.61 -1.74
C ILE A 34 -3.83 -14.32 -2.63
N THR A 35 -4.12 -13.92 -3.86
CA THR A 35 -3.14 -13.45 -4.84
C THR A 35 -3.60 -12.12 -5.43
N VAL A 36 -2.75 -11.11 -5.35
CA VAL A 36 -2.99 -9.75 -5.86
C VAL A 36 -1.91 -9.43 -6.89
N SER A 37 -2.29 -9.41 -8.17
CA SER A 37 -1.35 -9.26 -9.29
C SER A 37 -1.10 -7.80 -9.63
N ALA A 38 0.16 -7.47 -9.93
CA ALA A 38 0.51 -6.18 -10.49
C ALA A 38 -0.22 -5.93 -11.83
N PRO A 39 -0.50 -4.68 -12.21
CA PRO A 39 -1.17 -4.35 -13.48
C PRO A 39 -0.53 -4.96 -14.73
N ASP A 40 0.79 -4.99 -14.80
CA ASP A 40 1.56 -5.59 -15.90
C ASP A 40 1.65 -7.13 -15.82
N ARG A 41 1.21 -7.72 -14.71
CA ARG A 41 1.29 -9.15 -14.38
C ARG A 41 2.70 -9.73 -14.40
N ALA A 42 3.73 -8.89 -14.25
CA ALA A 42 5.11 -9.33 -14.12
C ALA A 42 5.42 -9.82 -12.70
N SER A 43 4.61 -9.41 -11.72
CA SER A 43 4.71 -9.84 -10.33
C SER A 43 3.34 -9.97 -9.67
N GLN A 44 3.29 -10.69 -8.54
CA GLN A 44 2.10 -10.82 -7.72
C GLN A 44 2.45 -10.94 -6.24
N VAL A 45 1.61 -10.35 -5.39
CA VAL A 45 1.63 -10.58 -3.94
C VAL A 45 0.82 -11.82 -3.65
N GLU A 46 1.36 -12.69 -2.81
CA GLU A 46 0.74 -13.94 -2.38
C GLU A 46 0.73 -14.02 -0.86
N VAL A 47 -0.38 -14.55 -0.33
CA VAL A 47 -0.53 -14.93 1.07
C VAL A 47 -0.97 -16.38 1.07
N HIS A 48 -0.21 -17.23 1.76
CA HIS A 48 -0.49 -18.66 1.87
C HIS A 48 -0.58 -19.03 3.35
N PRO A 49 -1.78 -19.20 3.91
CA PRO A 49 -1.95 -19.43 5.34
C PRO A 49 -1.19 -20.67 5.79
N ASN A 50 -0.41 -20.54 6.86
CA ASN A 50 0.24 -21.67 7.50
C ASN A 50 -0.73 -22.32 8.50
N LEU A 51 -1.56 -23.25 8.02
CA LEU A 51 -2.58 -23.92 8.84
C LEU A 51 -1.99 -24.93 9.84
N GLU A 52 -0.70 -25.24 9.76
CA GLU A 52 -0.01 -26.14 10.69
C GLU A 52 0.60 -25.40 11.88
N SER A 53 0.64 -24.06 11.84
CA SER A 53 1.17 -23.21 12.89
C SER A 53 0.06 -22.72 13.82
N ASP A 54 0.30 -22.82 15.13
CA ASP A 54 -0.54 -22.19 16.15
C ASP A 54 -0.29 -20.66 16.25
N GLU A 55 0.82 -20.21 15.66
CA GLU A 55 1.13 -18.80 15.51
C GLU A 55 0.30 -18.30 14.31
N ASN A 56 -0.74 -17.53 14.58
CA ASN A 56 -1.67 -16.94 13.60
C ASN A 56 -0.96 -15.90 12.69
N GLU A 57 0.08 -16.35 12.01
CA GLU A 57 1.01 -15.54 11.26
C GLU A 57 1.17 -16.13 9.86
N THR A 58 1.28 -15.26 8.85
CA THR A 58 1.50 -15.70 7.48
C THR A 58 2.36 -14.72 6.71
N PRO A 59 3.45 -15.18 6.07
CA PRO A 59 4.29 -14.31 5.26
C PRO A 59 3.52 -13.81 4.05
N VAL A 60 3.66 -12.52 3.78
CA VAL A 60 3.29 -11.90 2.52
C VAL A 60 4.48 -11.99 1.60
N ILE A 61 4.30 -12.66 0.47
CA ILE A 61 5.38 -12.97 -0.47
C ILE A 61 5.13 -12.22 -1.77
N LEU A 62 6.14 -11.50 -2.25
CA LEU A 62 6.18 -11.06 -3.63
C LEU A 62 6.76 -12.16 -4.50
N ARG A 63 6.05 -12.56 -5.55
CA ARG A 63 6.52 -13.50 -6.56
C ARG A 63 6.74 -12.80 -7.90
N PHE A 64 7.92 -12.97 -8.48
CA PHE A 64 8.23 -12.53 -9.83
C PHE A 64 7.88 -13.64 -10.83
N CYS A 65 7.02 -13.33 -11.78
CA CYS A 65 6.46 -14.32 -12.71
C CYS A 65 7.51 -14.81 -13.72
N ARG A 66 8.53 -13.99 -14.00
CA ARG A 66 9.55 -14.25 -15.02
C ARG A 66 10.41 -15.47 -14.72
N ASP A 67 10.88 -15.57 -13.49
CA ASP A 67 11.82 -16.60 -13.03
C ASP A 67 11.25 -17.43 -11.87
N GLY A 68 10.05 -17.08 -11.39
CA GLY A 68 9.44 -17.73 -10.23
C GLY A 68 10.09 -17.37 -8.90
N SER A 69 11.04 -16.42 -8.89
CA SER A 69 11.69 -16.00 -7.66
C SER A 69 10.69 -15.34 -6.71
N THR A 70 10.96 -15.45 -5.41
CA THR A 70 10.10 -14.93 -4.36
C THR A 70 10.90 -14.08 -3.38
N LYS A 71 10.23 -13.10 -2.79
CA LYS A 71 10.76 -12.22 -1.74
C LYS A 71 9.72 -12.08 -0.63
N PRO A 72 10.07 -12.36 0.64
CA PRO A 72 9.20 -11.98 1.74
C PRO A 72 9.13 -10.45 1.82
N LEU A 73 7.93 -9.91 2.03
CA LEU A 73 7.72 -8.48 2.26
C LEU A 73 7.52 -8.23 3.75
N ILE A 74 6.50 -8.85 4.35
CA ILE A 74 6.12 -8.72 5.75
C ILE A 74 5.54 -10.04 6.27
N THR A 75 5.28 -10.11 7.57
CA THR A 75 4.46 -11.16 8.18
C THR A 75 3.13 -10.57 8.64
N LEU A 76 2.01 -11.08 8.13
CA LEU A 76 0.68 -10.72 8.63
C LEU A 76 0.41 -11.46 9.92
N GLN A 77 -0.03 -10.76 10.96
CA GLN A 77 -0.57 -11.34 12.20
C GLN A 77 -2.10 -11.29 12.26
N ARG A 78 -2.72 -10.51 11.37
CA ARG A 78 -4.18 -10.36 11.30
C ARG A 78 -4.66 -10.03 9.89
N ALA A 79 -4.60 -8.77 9.50
CA ALA A 79 -5.14 -8.35 8.22
C ALA A 79 -4.38 -7.14 7.68
N GLY A 80 -4.58 -6.85 6.41
CA GLY A 80 -4.07 -5.67 5.77
C GLY A 80 -4.70 -5.44 4.42
N THR A 81 -4.18 -4.48 3.69
CA THR A 81 -4.56 -4.24 2.29
C THR A 81 -3.33 -4.08 1.42
N VAL A 82 -3.45 -4.50 0.17
CA VAL A 82 -2.42 -4.39 -0.85
C VAL A 82 -2.93 -3.48 -1.95
N ASN A 83 -2.12 -2.54 -2.40
CA ASN A 83 -2.49 -1.60 -3.47
C ASN A 83 -1.31 -1.37 -4.42
N TRP A 84 -1.39 -1.94 -5.63
CA TRP A 84 -0.40 -1.74 -6.68
C TRP A 84 -0.53 -0.36 -7.33
N SER A 85 0.61 0.27 -7.63
CA SER A 85 0.63 1.43 -8.51
C SER A 85 0.26 1.04 -9.95
N PRO A 86 -0.31 1.97 -10.74
CA PRO A 86 -0.70 1.69 -12.13
C PRO A 86 0.47 1.29 -13.04
N ASP A 87 1.69 1.75 -12.72
CA ASP A 87 2.92 1.43 -13.45
C ASP A 87 3.55 0.09 -13.01
N SER A 88 2.96 -0.62 -12.03
CA SER A 88 3.47 -1.89 -11.47
C SER A 88 4.83 -1.80 -10.78
N GLN A 89 5.40 -0.60 -10.62
CA GLN A 89 6.72 -0.40 -10.00
C GLN A 89 6.65 -0.19 -8.49
N ARG A 90 5.45 -0.03 -7.93
CA ARG A 90 5.29 0.30 -6.51
C ARG A 90 4.14 -0.48 -5.91
N LEU A 91 4.31 -0.77 -4.65
CA LEU A 91 3.37 -1.55 -3.88
C LEU A 91 3.18 -0.90 -2.52
N LEU A 92 1.95 -0.51 -2.22
CA LEU A 92 1.57 -0.10 -0.87
C LEU A 92 0.98 -1.29 -0.14
N ILE A 93 1.46 -1.53 1.09
CA ILE A 93 0.83 -2.43 2.05
C ILE A 93 0.43 -1.63 3.29
N ILE A 94 -0.84 -1.72 3.66
CA ILE A 94 -1.33 -1.24 4.95
C ILE A 94 -1.53 -2.48 5.82
N ASN A 95 -0.59 -2.76 6.71
CA ASN A 95 -0.66 -3.89 7.64
C ASN A 95 -1.38 -3.46 8.92
N SER A 96 -2.24 -4.31 9.46
CA SER A 96 -2.88 -4.13 10.76
C SER A 96 -2.52 -5.32 11.65
N PRO A 97 -1.33 -5.31 12.28
CA PRO A 97 -0.85 -6.46 13.05
C PRO A 97 -1.75 -6.76 14.25
N VAL A 98 -2.25 -5.71 14.90
CA VAL A 98 -3.19 -5.79 16.03
C VAL A 98 -4.28 -4.73 15.90
N SER A 99 -5.34 -4.85 16.71
CA SER A 99 -6.43 -3.86 16.74
C SER A 99 -5.89 -2.45 16.96
N ASN A 100 -6.25 -1.54 16.04
CA ASN A 100 -5.92 -0.12 16.08
C ASN A 100 -4.43 0.22 15.95
N THR A 101 -3.61 -0.72 15.49
CA THR A 101 -2.24 -0.48 15.05
C THR A 101 -2.16 -0.73 13.56
N TYR A 102 -1.53 0.18 12.85
CA TYR A 102 -1.37 0.10 11.41
C TYR A 102 0.06 0.47 11.03
N GLU A 103 0.60 -0.21 10.03
CA GLU A 103 1.89 0.07 9.41
C GLU A 103 1.64 0.36 7.93
N VAL A 104 2.04 1.54 7.47
CA VAL A 104 1.83 1.96 6.09
C VAL A 104 3.17 1.89 5.37
N MET A 105 3.39 0.77 4.68
CA MET A 105 4.66 0.44 4.05
C MET A 105 4.58 0.61 2.55
N LEU A 106 5.55 1.32 1.99
CA LEU A 106 5.69 1.49 0.56
C LEU A 106 6.93 0.76 0.06
N PHE A 107 6.74 -0.05 -0.98
CA PHE A 107 7.82 -0.79 -1.63
C PHE A 107 8.00 -0.30 -3.06
N THR A 108 9.26 -0.22 -3.50
CA THR A 108 9.64 -0.01 -4.89
C THR A 108 10.21 -1.28 -5.49
N LEU A 109 9.77 -1.61 -6.71
CA LEU A 109 10.23 -2.74 -7.49
C LEU A 109 11.04 -2.24 -8.67
N SER A 110 12.25 -2.77 -8.84
CA SER A 110 13.07 -2.54 -10.02
C SER A 110 12.98 -3.71 -11.00
N GLY A 111 13.26 -3.43 -12.28
CA GLY A 111 13.13 -4.41 -13.37
C GLY A 111 14.09 -5.61 -13.30
N ASP A 112 15.06 -5.59 -12.38
CA ASP A 112 15.99 -6.68 -12.08
C ASP A 112 15.51 -7.59 -10.93
N GLY A 113 14.29 -7.37 -10.41
CA GLY A 113 13.71 -8.18 -9.34
C GLY A 113 14.17 -7.78 -7.94
N GLN A 114 14.82 -6.62 -7.78
CA GLN A 114 15.04 -6.05 -6.45
C GLN A 114 13.76 -5.40 -5.93
N VAL A 115 13.62 -5.44 -4.62
CA VAL A 115 12.55 -4.81 -3.86
C VAL A 115 13.21 -3.98 -2.77
N ALA A 116 12.85 -2.71 -2.68
CA ALA A 116 13.27 -1.83 -1.60
C ALA A 116 12.04 -1.41 -0.80
N GLU A 117 12.11 -1.55 0.53
CA GLU A 117 11.18 -0.87 1.42
C GLU A 117 11.64 0.58 1.57
N GLU A 118 10.75 1.51 1.26
CA GLU A 118 11.04 2.95 1.25
C GLU A 118 10.80 3.61 2.62
N GLY A 119 10.20 2.85 3.55
CA GLY A 119 9.99 3.20 4.95
C GLY A 119 8.54 3.16 5.39
N ASP A 120 8.35 3.21 6.71
CA ASP A 120 7.03 3.39 7.34
C ASP A 120 6.58 4.86 7.23
N LEU A 121 5.52 5.08 6.47
CA LEU A 121 4.97 6.41 6.21
C LEU A 121 4.16 6.97 7.38
N ASN A 122 3.85 6.17 8.40
CA ASN A 122 3.01 6.57 9.53
C ASN A 122 3.43 7.90 10.18
N ALA A 123 4.72 8.06 10.47
CA ALA A 123 5.21 9.26 11.14
C ALA A 123 5.07 10.51 10.27
N ASP A 124 5.33 10.39 8.96
CA ASP A 124 5.18 11.49 8.00
C ASP A 124 3.70 11.86 7.84
N ILE A 125 2.81 10.86 7.74
CA ILE A 125 1.36 11.04 7.63
C ILE A 125 0.79 11.75 8.86
N LEU A 126 1.24 11.36 10.06
CA LEU A 126 0.77 11.95 11.32
C LEU A 126 1.32 13.37 11.54
N ARG A 127 2.50 13.70 11.00
CA ARG A 127 3.07 15.06 11.05
C ARG A 127 2.25 16.07 10.24
N GLU A 128 1.65 15.63 9.14
CA GLU A 128 0.87 16.48 8.23
C GLU A 128 -0.61 16.64 8.65
N ARG A 129 -0.95 16.18 9.85
CA ARG A 129 -2.31 16.25 10.41
C ARG A 129 -2.77 17.71 10.58
N PRO A 130 -4.02 18.06 10.20
CA PRO A 130 -4.63 19.34 10.56
C PRO A 130 -4.73 19.56 12.07
N SER A 131 -4.56 20.80 12.54
CA SER A 131 -4.74 21.12 13.96
C SER A 131 -6.21 20.92 14.40
N ALA A 132 -6.42 20.23 15.52
CA ALA A 132 -7.72 20.12 16.19
C ALA A 132 -8.03 21.33 17.10
N GLY A 133 -7.13 22.31 17.18
CA GLY A 133 -7.18 23.36 18.18
C GLY A 133 -6.45 22.99 19.48
N PRO A 134 -6.44 23.90 20.46
CA PRO A 134 -5.69 23.72 21.70
C PRO A 134 -6.23 22.54 22.53
N GLY A 135 -5.34 21.77 23.15
CA GLY A 135 -5.68 20.67 24.05
C GLY A 135 -5.86 19.30 23.39
N PHE A 136 -5.60 19.16 22.09
CA PHE A 136 -5.67 17.88 21.35
C PHE A 136 -4.32 17.50 20.76
N GLU A 137 -3.39 17.17 21.65
CA GLU A 137 -1.97 16.98 21.33
C GLU A 137 -1.66 15.51 21.00
N LYS A 138 -2.32 14.57 21.69
CA LYS A 138 -2.04 13.14 21.60
C LYS A 138 -2.91 12.44 20.57
N VAL A 139 -2.31 11.56 19.78
CA VAL A 139 -3.02 10.60 18.93
C VAL A 139 -3.41 9.40 19.77
N ILE A 140 -4.71 9.12 19.85
CA ILE A 140 -5.28 7.97 20.55
C ILE A 140 -5.55 6.84 19.55
N PHE A 141 -6.11 7.18 18.40
CA PHE A 141 -6.38 6.24 17.32
C PHE A 141 -5.89 6.81 15.99
N TYR A 142 -5.36 5.93 15.15
CA TYR A 142 -4.93 6.19 13.78
C TYR A 142 -5.47 5.07 12.90
N LEU A 143 -6.15 5.43 11.82
CA LEU A 143 -6.89 4.50 10.97
C LEU A 143 -6.76 4.90 9.49
N PRO A 144 -5.75 4.38 8.77
CA PRO A 144 -5.68 4.50 7.33
C PRO A 144 -6.76 3.61 6.69
N ASN A 145 -7.66 4.19 5.91
CA ASN A 145 -8.88 3.50 5.43
C ASN A 145 -8.99 3.35 3.90
N PHE A 146 -8.30 4.21 3.17
CA PHE A 146 -8.42 4.26 1.71
C PHE A 146 -7.05 4.56 1.14
N ALA A 147 -6.69 3.81 0.10
CA ALA A 147 -5.53 4.09 -0.72
C ALA A 147 -5.95 4.09 -2.19
N SER A 148 -5.50 5.09 -2.93
CA SER A 148 -5.68 5.11 -4.38
C SER A 148 -4.53 5.81 -5.05
N TRP A 149 -4.14 5.26 -6.18
CA TRP A 149 -3.18 5.88 -7.07
C TRP A 149 -3.89 6.77 -8.09
N LYS A 150 -3.30 7.94 -8.38
CA LYS A 150 -3.71 8.82 -9.47
C LYS A 150 -2.47 9.30 -10.22
N GLY A 151 -2.10 8.57 -11.27
CA GLY A 151 -0.79 8.72 -11.89
C GLY A 151 0.30 8.34 -10.88
N ASN A 152 1.25 9.24 -10.66
CA ASN A 152 2.37 9.04 -9.71
C ASN A 152 2.05 9.52 -8.29
N GLU A 153 0.81 9.91 -8.01
CA GLU A 153 0.41 10.35 -6.68
C GLU A 153 -0.35 9.23 -5.98
N LEU A 154 0.13 8.81 -4.81
CA LEU A 154 -0.62 7.97 -3.89
C LEU A 154 -1.45 8.87 -2.98
N VAL A 155 -2.74 8.58 -2.83
CA VAL A 155 -3.60 9.29 -1.89
C VAL A 155 -4.10 8.34 -0.84
N LEU A 156 -3.88 8.71 0.43
CA LEU A 156 -4.41 8.00 1.59
C LEU A 156 -5.47 8.83 2.29
N SER A 157 -6.54 8.19 2.76
CA SER A 157 -7.45 8.79 3.75
C SER A 157 -7.17 8.22 5.13
N VAL A 158 -7.15 9.10 6.12
CA VAL A 158 -6.76 8.79 7.49
C VAL A 158 -7.82 9.34 8.45
N GLY A 159 -8.40 8.44 9.25
CA GLY A 159 -9.14 8.79 10.45
C GLY A 159 -8.18 8.87 11.63
N VAL A 160 -8.28 9.92 12.44
CA VAL A 160 -7.55 10.00 13.71
C VAL A 160 -8.47 10.44 14.83
N THR A 161 -8.29 9.85 16.00
CA THR A 161 -8.88 10.34 17.24
C THR A 161 -7.77 10.94 18.08
N LEU A 162 -7.97 12.18 18.48
CA LEU A 162 -7.07 12.96 19.31
C LEU A 162 -7.65 13.13 20.70
N GLY A 163 -6.78 13.29 21.68
CA GLY A 163 -7.20 13.69 23.01
C GLY A 163 -6.14 14.54 23.70
N PRO A 164 -6.48 15.04 24.90
CA PRO A 164 -5.56 15.74 25.75
C PRO A 164 -4.49 14.80 26.31
N GLU A 165 -3.35 15.38 26.72
CA GLU A 165 -2.30 14.67 27.48
C GLU A 165 -2.82 14.12 28.82
N ARG A 166 -3.85 14.75 29.37
CA ARG A 166 -4.57 14.32 30.59
C ARG A 166 -5.96 13.81 30.22
N SER A 167 -6.64 13.12 31.13
CA SER A 167 -8.02 12.67 30.90
C SER A 167 -8.93 13.81 30.45
N GLY A 168 -9.74 13.60 29.42
CA GLY A 168 -10.63 14.62 28.89
C GLY A 168 -11.38 14.15 27.64
N PRO A 169 -12.16 15.04 27.01
CA PRO A 169 -12.88 14.71 25.80
C PRO A 169 -11.92 14.39 24.66
N THR A 170 -12.34 13.49 23.77
CA THR A 170 -11.62 13.20 22.53
C THR A 170 -12.24 13.99 21.37
N SER A 171 -11.45 14.19 20.31
CA SER A 171 -11.89 14.79 19.06
C SER A 171 -11.45 13.90 17.91
N THR A 172 -12.38 13.61 17.01
CA THR A 172 -12.11 12.78 15.84
C THR A 172 -12.07 13.64 14.60
N MET A 173 -11.10 13.40 13.73
CA MET A 173 -10.99 14.08 12.44
C MET A 173 -10.65 13.08 11.33
N CYS A 174 -10.99 13.49 10.10
CA CYS A 174 -10.66 12.78 8.88
C CYS A 174 -9.96 13.75 7.93
N TYR A 175 -8.84 13.32 7.38
CA TYR A 175 -8.10 14.08 6.38
C TYR A 175 -7.47 13.12 5.39
N GLY A 176 -7.04 13.69 4.26
CA GLY A 176 -6.27 12.98 3.25
C GLY A 176 -4.84 13.45 3.22
N VAL A 177 -3.97 12.59 2.74
CA VAL A 177 -2.59 12.93 2.42
C VAL A 177 -2.31 12.47 1.00
N ALA A 178 -1.63 13.30 0.23
CA ALA A 178 -1.01 12.89 -1.02
C ALA A 178 0.46 12.60 -0.74
N ILE A 179 0.90 11.41 -1.12
CA ILE A 179 2.28 10.96 -1.05
C ILE A 179 2.83 11.02 -2.47
N ASP A 180 3.91 11.77 -2.62
CA ASP A 180 4.67 11.80 -3.86
C ASP A 180 5.40 10.47 -3.98
N SER A 181 5.14 9.76 -5.08
CA SER A 181 5.74 8.45 -5.24
C SER A 181 7.24 8.56 -5.47
N GLN A 182 7.79 9.58 -6.14
CA GLN A 182 9.24 9.61 -6.39
C GLN A 182 10.07 9.84 -5.13
N THR A 183 9.56 10.67 -4.23
CA THR A 183 10.25 11.07 -3.00
C THR A 183 9.83 10.26 -1.77
N HIS A 184 8.77 9.47 -1.89
CA HIS A 184 8.16 8.70 -0.80
C HIS A 184 7.75 9.56 0.40
N ARG A 185 7.45 10.84 0.16
CA ARG A 185 7.08 11.80 1.20
C ARG A 185 5.67 12.31 1.01
N VAL A 186 5.04 12.68 2.11
CA VAL A 186 3.79 13.43 2.06
C VAL A 186 4.06 14.79 1.42
N SER A 187 3.41 15.05 0.29
CA SER A 187 3.56 16.30 -0.47
C SER A 187 2.50 17.34 -0.08
N ARG A 188 1.32 16.89 0.35
CA ARG A 188 0.25 17.76 0.87
C ARG A 188 -0.77 17.00 1.70
N SER A 189 -1.37 17.69 2.66
CA SER A 189 -2.61 17.27 3.31
C SER A 189 -3.84 17.88 2.64
N MET A 190 -5.01 17.27 2.86
CA MET A 190 -6.28 17.73 2.30
C MET A 190 -7.44 17.45 3.25
N SER A 191 -8.47 18.30 3.21
CA SER A 191 -9.68 18.10 4.01
C SER A 191 -10.49 16.90 3.52
N ALA A 192 -11.34 16.35 4.40
CA ALA A 192 -12.31 15.31 4.05
C ALA A 192 -13.22 15.71 2.85
N ALA A 193 -13.60 17.00 2.78
CA ALA A 193 -14.40 17.51 1.66
C ALA A 193 -13.64 17.42 0.32
N THR A 194 -12.36 17.74 0.32
CA THR A 194 -11.49 17.62 -0.87
C THR A 194 -11.29 16.16 -1.26
N LEU A 195 -11.06 15.26 -0.30
CA LEU A 195 -10.97 13.81 -0.54
C LEU A 195 -12.22 13.29 -1.26
N LYS A 196 -13.40 13.56 -0.70
CA LYS A 196 -14.69 13.13 -1.26
C LYS A 196 -14.91 13.69 -2.66
N LYS A 197 -14.65 14.99 -2.84
CA LYS A 197 -14.89 15.68 -4.12
C LYS A 197 -13.94 15.21 -5.22
N LYS A 198 -12.65 15.02 -4.92
CA LYS A 198 -11.61 14.76 -5.94
C LYS A 198 -11.35 13.27 -6.18
N TYR A 199 -11.55 12.44 -5.17
CA TYR A 199 -11.20 11.01 -5.19
C TYR A 199 -12.40 10.10 -4.89
N GLY A 200 -13.58 10.64 -4.59
CA GLY A 200 -14.74 9.83 -4.21
C GLY A 200 -14.58 9.10 -2.88
N ALA A 201 -13.54 9.45 -2.11
CA ALA A 201 -13.16 8.75 -0.89
C ALA A 201 -13.75 9.40 0.37
N SER A 202 -14.07 8.58 1.37
CA SER A 202 -14.45 9.02 2.71
C SER A 202 -13.66 8.22 3.74
N CYS A 203 -13.25 8.84 4.85
CA CYS A 203 -12.65 8.09 5.95
C CYS A 203 -13.73 7.43 6.80
N GLN A 204 -13.40 6.29 7.37
CA GLN A 204 -14.08 5.76 8.54
C GLN A 204 -13.51 6.45 9.79
N MET A 205 -14.37 7.01 10.63
CA MET A 205 -13.96 7.80 11.81
C MET A 205 -13.87 6.96 13.09
N SER A 206 -14.43 5.75 13.08
CA SER A 206 -14.37 4.76 14.17
C SER A 206 -14.30 3.36 13.56
N PRO A 207 -13.56 2.42 14.15
CA PRO A 207 -13.74 0.99 13.89
C PRO A 207 -15.21 0.60 14.00
#